data_AF-A0AAN9K605-F1
#
_entry.id   AF-A0AAN9K605-F1
#
_cell.length_a   1.000
_cell.length_b   1.000
_cell.length_c   1.000
_cell.angle_alpha   90.00
_cell.angle_beta   90.00
_cell.angle_gamma   90.00
#
_symmetry.space_group_name_H-M   'P 1'
#
loop_
_entity.id
_entity.type
_entity.pdbx_description
1 polymer ?
#
loop_
_entity_poly.entity_id
_entity_poly.type
_entity_poly.pdbx_seq_one_letter_code
_entity_poly.pdbx_strand_id
1 'polypeptide(L)'
;MTLSATIWDASDWATNGGKYRVNYKYAPYVAKFSDLILHGCAVDPIEHVAHCDSIQGSEALVPSRVTQVQRTRMEKFWLKHITYSCYYDKQRYEVPPPECDHPPRS
;
A
#
# COMPACT_ATOMS: atom_id res chain seq x y z
N MET A 1 6.32 10.83 -9.50
CA MET A 1 5.39 9.72 -9.21
C MET A 1 4.02 10.08 -9.76
N THR A 2 3.28 9.12 -10.30
CA THR A 2 1.91 9.32 -10.79
C THR A 2 0.95 8.45 -9.99
N LEU A 3 -0.30 8.91 -9.81
CA LEU A 3 -1.35 8.14 -9.17
C LEU A 3 -2.20 7.46 -10.25
N SER A 4 -2.38 6.15 -10.14
CA SER A 4 -3.16 5.33 -11.09
C SER A 4 -4.10 4.39 -10.33
N ALA A 5 -5.34 4.24 -10.82
CA ALA A 5 -6.30 3.26 -10.33
C ALA A 5 -6.84 2.44 -11.51
N THR A 6 -6.79 1.11 -11.42
CA THR A 6 -7.22 0.20 -12.50
C THR A 6 -7.95 -1.02 -11.94
N ILE A 7 -8.88 -1.56 -12.74
CA ILE A 7 -9.49 -2.88 -12.56
C ILE A 7 -9.09 -3.72 -13.77
N TRP A 8 -8.51 -4.90 -13.54
CA TRP A 8 -7.98 -5.74 -14.61
C TRP A 8 -7.97 -7.21 -14.21
N ASP A 9 -7.83 -8.11 -15.19
CA ASP A 9 -7.79 -9.55 -15.00
C ASP A 9 -6.38 -10.04 -14.63
N ALA A 10 -6.22 -10.44 -13.37
CA ALA A 10 -5.00 -11.00 -12.80
C ALA A 10 -5.14 -12.49 -12.45
N SER A 11 -5.89 -13.25 -13.26
CA SER A 11 -6.24 -14.67 -13.01
C SER A 11 -5.06 -15.60 -12.75
N ASP A 12 -3.87 -15.27 -13.23
CA ASP A 12 -2.68 -16.12 -13.07
C ASP A 12 -2.14 -16.12 -11.63
N TRP A 13 -2.53 -15.17 -10.77
CA TRP A 13 -1.98 -15.08 -9.42
C TRP A 13 -2.94 -14.54 -8.34
N ALA A 14 -3.96 -13.74 -8.69
CA ALA A 14 -4.70 -12.95 -7.72
C ALA A 14 -5.49 -13.76 -6.69
N THR A 15 -6.13 -14.86 -7.08
CA THR A 15 -6.99 -15.65 -6.18
C THR A 15 -6.39 -17.03 -5.92
N ASN A 16 -5.96 -17.24 -4.66
CA ASN A 16 -5.32 -18.47 -4.19
C ASN A 16 -4.14 -18.91 -5.09
N GLY A 17 -3.24 -17.98 -5.40
CA GLY A 17 -2.08 -18.22 -6.26
C GLY A 17 -2.44 -18.57 -7.71
N GLY A 18 -3.59 -18.08 -8.20
CA GLY A 18 -4.08 -18.35 -9.56
C GLY A 18 -4.92 -19.61 -9.72
N LYS A 19 -5.17 -20.36 -8.63
CA LYS A 19 -6.02 -21.56 -8.64
C LYS A 19 -7.44 -21.26 -9.13
N TYR A 20 -8.00 -20.11 -8.76
CA TYR A 20 -9.35 -19.70 -9.16
C TYR A 20 -9.25 -18.52 -10.11
N ARG A 21 -9.53 -18.79 -11.39
CA ARG A 21 -9.52 -17.78 -12.46
C ARG A 21 -10.85 -17.05 -12.53
N VAL A 22 -10.85 -15.87 -13.14
CA VAL A 22 -12.06 -15.08 -13.37
C VAL A 22 -13.07 -15.88 -14.21
N ASN A 23 -14.35 -15.79 -13.84
CA ASN A 23 -15.43 -16.40 -14.60
C ASN A 23 -16.32 -15.33 -15.20
N TYR A 24 -16.01 -14.93 -16.44
CA TYR A 24 -16.66 -13.85 -17.17
C TYR A 24 -18.18 -13.98 -17.35
N LYS A 25 -18.78 -15.13 -17.04
CA LYS A 25 -20.24 -15.28 -16.92
C LYS A 25 -20.84 -14.33 -15.88
N TYR A 26 -20.07 -13.96 -14.85
CA TYR A 26 -20.49 -13.04 -13.79
C TYR A 26 -20.19 -11.56 -14.09
N ALA A 27 -19.73 -11.25 -15.31
CA ALA A 27 -19.55 -9.87 -15.74
C ALA A 27 -20.89 -9.10 -15.74
N PRO A 28 -20.86 -7.76 -15.56
CA PRO A 28 -19.68 -6.90 -15.47
C PRO A 28 -19.05 -6.85 -14.07
N TYR A 29 -17.72 -6.75 -14.02
CA TYR A 29 -16.97 -6.45 -12.80
C TYR A 29 -16.78 -4.94 -12.68
N VAL A 30 -17.40 -4.32 -11.66
CA VAL A 30 -17.45 -2.86 -11.52
C VAL A 30 -16.77 -2.44 -10.23
N ALA A 31 -15.71 -1.63 -10.34
CA ALA A 31 -15.13 -0.88 -9.21
C ALA A 31 -15.65 0.55 -9.23
N LYS A 32 -16.11 1.07 -8.08
CA LYS A 32 -16.57 2.45 -7.92
C LYS A 32 -15.63 3.15 -6.94
N PHE A 33 -15.16 4.33 -7.33
CA PHE A 33 -14.29 5.17 -6.52
C PHE A 33 -14.98 6.52 -6.30
N SER A 34 -14.93 7.05 -5.09
CA SER A 34 -15.46 8.36 -4.71
C SER A 34 -14.49 9.05 -3.76
N ASP A 35 -14.74 10.32 -3.45
CA ASP A 35 -14.05 11.06 -2.38
C ASP A 35 -12.52 11.11 -2.56
N LEU A 36 -12.06 11.39 -3.79
CA LEU A 36 -10.63 11.52 -4.10
C LEU A 36 -10.04 12.73 -3.37
N ILE A 37 -9.18 12.47 -2.40
CA ILE A 37 -8.45 13.49 -1.64
C ILE A 37 -6.96 13.39 -1.99
N LEU A 38 -6.39 14.48 -2.52
CA LEU A 38 -4.97 14.59 -2.88
C LEU A 38 -4.30 15.66 -2.02
N HIS A 39 -3.44 15.20 -1.11
CA HIS A 39 -2.54 16.05 -0.33
C HIS A 39 -1.11 15.68 -0.70
N GLY A 40 -0.44 16.56 -1.44
CA GLY A 40 0.92 16.34 -1.89
C GLY A 40 1.41 17.51 -2.71
N CYS A 41 2.70 17.53 -2.99
CA CYS A 41 3.30 18.55 -3.85
C CYS A 41 3.33 18.05 -5.29
N ALA A 42 2.69 18.79 -6.19
CA ALA A 42 2.78 18.51 -7.62
C ALA A 42 4.18 18.88 -8.14
N VAL A 43 4.73 18.02 -8.98
CA VAL A 43 6.02 18.23 -9.64
C VAL A 43 5.75 18.44 -11.11
N ASP A 44 6.30 19.52 -11.67
CA ASP A 44 6.24 19.74 -13.11
C ASP A 44 7.02 18.62 -13.83
N PRO A 45 6.41 17.85 -14.75
CA PRO A 45 7.09 16.75 -15.44
C PRO A 45 8.23 17.19 -16.38
N ILE A 46 8.25 18.45 -16.79
CA ILE A 46 9.23 19.03 -17.71
C ILE A 46 10.38 19.60 -16.89
N GLU A 47 10.07 20.50 -15.95
CA GLU A 47 11.09 21.19 -15.16
C GLU A 47 11.65 20.33 -14.03
N HIS A 48 10.93 19.27 -13.61
CA HIS A 48 11.24 18.44 -12.45
C HIS A 48 11.39 19.24 -11.14
N VAL A 49 10.87 20.47 -11.12
CA VAL A 49 10.86 21.33 -9.94
C VAL A 49 9.54 21.11 -9.19
N ALA A 50 9.65 20.85 -7.90
CA ALA A 50 8.51 20.80 -7.01
C ALA A 50 8.24 22.22 -6.49
N HIS A 51 7.17 22.88 -6.98
CA HIS A 51 6.70 24.14 -6.41
C HIS A 51 5.81 23.84 -5.20
N CYS A 52 6.45 23.53 -4.08
CA CYS A 52 5.76 23.32 -2.82
C CYS A 52 5.70 24.66 -2.06
N ASP A 53 5.13 25.70 -2.69
CA ASP A 53 5.00 27.02 -2.06
C ASP A 53 4.03 26.92 -0.89
N SER A 54 4.58 26.71 0.30
CA SER A 54 3.92 26.80 1.60
C SER A 54 2.58 26.08 1.68
N ILE A 55 2.58 24.75 1.70
CA ILE A 55 1.47 24.05 2.36
C ILE A 55 1.64 24.23 3.88
N GLN A 56 1.47 25.47 4.38
CA GLN A 56 1.43 25.81 5.80
C GLN A 56 0.29 25.07 6.55
N GLY A 57 -0.59 24.36 5.82
CA GLY A 57 -1.64 23.52 6.39
C GLY A 57 -1.35 22.02 6.48
N SER A 58 -0.37 21.44 5.76
CA SER A 58 -0.23 19.96 5.67
C SER A 58 0.81 19.36 6.60
N GLU A 59 1.89 20.08 6.92
CA GLU A 59 2.88 19.61 7.90
C GLU A 59 2.26 19.50 9.31
N ALA A 60 1.23 20.30 9.61
CA ALA A 60 0.49 20.25 10.87
C ALA A 60 -0.53 19.09 10.94
N LEU A 61 -0.96 18.53 9.81
CA LEU A 61 -2.02 17.51 9.73
C LEU A 61 -1.49 16.08 9.67
N VAL A 62 -0.24 15.87 9.24
CA VAL A 62 0.38 14.54 9.18
C VAL A 62 1.27 14.36 10.40
N PRO A 63 0.92 13.48 11.37
CA PRO A 63 1.78 13.22 12.51
C PRO A 63 3.15 12.76 12.02
N SER A 64 4.21 13.48 12.41
CA SER A 64 5.60 13.12 12.08
C SER A 64 5.99 11.74 12.61
N ARG A 65 5.24 11.23 13.60
CA ARG A 65 5.44 9.90 14.18
C ARG A 65 4.11 9.23 14.48
N VAL A 66 4.10 7.92 14.29
CA VAL A 66 3.02 7.05 14.76
C VAL A 66 3.03 7.03 16.30
N THR A 67 1.89 7.35 16.90
CA THR A 67 1.68 7.31 18.36
C THR A 67 1.71 5.88 18.90
N GLN A 68 1.96 5.72 20.21
CA GLN A 68 1.99 4.38 20.83
C GLN A 68 0.65 3.63 20.67
N VAL A 69 -0.48 4.35 20.80
CA VAL A 69 -1.82 3.77 20.64
C VAL A 69 -2.03 3.27 19.21
N GLN A 70 -1.61 4.03 18.19
CA GLN A 70 -1.69 3.62 16.79
C GLN A 70 -0.82 2.39 16.52
N ARG A 71 0.39 2.31 17.09
CA ARG A 71 1.27 1.12 16.96
C ARG A 71 0.63 -0.12 17.56
N THR A 72 0.12 -0.05 18.78
CA THR A 72 -0.55 -1.20 19.41
C THR A 72 -1.79 -1.64 18.64
N ARG A 73 -2.53 -0.71 18.00
CA ARG A 73 -3.63 -1.07 17.09
C ARG A 73 -3.14 -1.77 15.83
N MET A 74 -2.06 -1.25 15.23
CA MET A 74 -1.41 -1.86 14.06
C MET A 74 -0.92 -3.28 14.39
N GLU A 75 -0.20 -3.47 15.50
CA GLU A 75 0.29 -4.77 15.97
C GLU A 75 -0.86 -5.77 16.18
N LYS A 76 -1.92 -5.35 16.87
CA LYS A 76 -3.11 -6.19 17.07
C LYS A 76 -3.80 -6.58 15.77
N PHE A 77 -3.83 -5.69 14.79
CA PHE A 77 -4.38 -5.98 13.47
C PHE A 77 -3.48 -6.96 12.71
N TRP A 78 -2.17 -6.69 12.70
CA TRP A 78 -1.15 -7.53 12.07
C TRP A 78 -1.22 -8.97 12.57
N LEU A 79 -1.24 -9.17 13.89
CA LEU A 79 -1.32 -10.50 14.52
C LEU A 79 -2.58 -11.30 14.15
N LYS A 80 -3.65 -10.63 13.70
CA LYS A 80 -4.94 -11.27 13.41
C LYS A 80 -5.25 -11.43 11.93
N HIS A 81 -4.79 -10.50 11.10
CA HIS A 81 -5.29 -10.36 9.73
C HIS A 81 -4.22 -10.47 8.64
N ILE A 82 -2.93 -10.49 8.98
CA ILE A 82 -1.90 -10.70 7.97
C ILE A 82 -1.79 -12.18 7.62
N THR A 83 -1.92 -12.46 6.33
CA THR A 83 -1.85 -13.81 5.76
C THR A 83 -0.51 -14.09 5.07
N TYR A 84 0.25 -13.05 4.72
CA TYR A 84 1.54 -13.17 4.04
C TYR A 84 2.46 -12.00 4.38
N SER A 85 3.74 -12.28 4.56
CA SER A 85 4.81 -11.27 4.71
C SER A 85 6.10 -11.83 4.11
N CYS A 86 6.76 -11.04 3.27
CA CYS A 86 8.05 -11.40 2.67
C CYS A 86 9.15 -11.63 3.73
N TYR A 87 9.06 -10.97 4.89
CA TYR A 87 10.01 -11.08 6.00
C TYR A 87 10.10 -12.51 6.55
N TYR A 88 8.99 -13.26 6.49
CA TYR A 88 8.91 -14.62 7.01
C TYR A 88 8.90 -15.69 5.90
N ASP A 89 8.97 -15.27 4.64
CA ASP A 89 8.95 -16.15 3.47
C ASP A 89 10.35 -16.70 3.18
N LYS A 90 10.76 -17.69 3.98
CA LYS A 90 12.06 -18.37 3.83
C LYS A 90 12.17 -19.21 2.55
N GLN A 91 11.03 -19.55 1.94
CA GLN A 91 11.02 -20.29 0.68
C GLN A 91 11.46 -19.39 -0.47
N ARG A 92 11.04 -18.13 -0.44
CA ARG A 92 11.43 -17.13 -1.44
C ARG A 92 12.77 -16.46 -1.11
N TYR A 93 13.04 -16.22 0.17
CA TYR A 93 14.24 -15.52 0.64
C TYR A 93 14.95 -16.35 1.71
N GLU A 94 15.97 -17.11 1.29
CA GLU A 94 16.83 -17.83 2.25
C GLU A 94 17.54 -16.87 3.21
N VAL A 95 18.00 -15.74 2.68
CA VAL A 95 18.51 -14.60 3.45
C VAL A 95 17.50 -13.46 3.36
N PRO A 96 16.96 -12.96 4.49
CA PRO A 96 16.04 -11.84 4.48
C PRO A 96 16.64 -10.60 3.82
N PRO A 97 15.84 -9.80 3.12
CA PRO A 97 16.25 -8.48 2.65
C PRO A 97 16.79 -7.58 3.79
N PRO A 98 17.73 -6.67 3.53
CA PRO A 98 18.40 -5.86 4.58
C PRO A 98 17.44 -4.92 5.33
N GLU A 99 16.32 -4.54 4.73
CA GLU A 99 15.24 -3.80 5.41
C GLU A 99 14.53 -4.65 6.49
N CYS A 100 14.82 -5.94 6.56
CA CYS A 100 14.23 -6.88 7.50
C CYS A 100 14.90 -6.95 8.87
N ASP A 101 16.02 -6.25 9.07
CA ASP A 101 16.77 -6.26 10.35
C ASP A 101 16.03 -5.56 11.51
N HIS A 102 14.92 -4.88 11.22
CA HIS A 102 14.04 -4.25 12.21
C HIS A 102 12.58 -4.68 12.00
N PRO A 103 12.21 -5.95 12.27
CA PRO A 103 10.81 -6.34 12.21
C PRO A 103 10.01 -5.49 13.22
N PRO A 104 8.75 -5.12 12.93
CA PRO A 104 7.88 -4.51 13.92
C PRO A 104 7.86 -5.44 15.13
N ARG A 105 8.44 -4.97 16.24
CA ARG A 105 8.68 -5.78 17.45
C ARG A 105 7.38 -6.47 17.86
N SER A 106 7.43 -7.79 17.98
CA SER A 106 6.43 -8.59 18.70
C SER A 106 6.34 -8.18 20.16
#